data_AF-A0A956KCQ4-F1
#
_entry.id   AF-A0A956KCQ4-F1
#
_cell.length_a   1.000
_cell.length_b   1.000
_cell.length_c   1.000
_cell.angle_alpha   90.00
_cell.angle_beta   90.00
_cell.angle_gamma   90.00
#
_symmetry.space_group_name_H-M   'P 1'
#
loop_
_entity.id
_entity.type
_entity.pdbx_description
1 polymer ?
#
loop_
_entity_poly.entity_id
_entity_poly.type
_entity_poly.pdbx_seq_one_letter_code
_entity_poly.pdbx_strand_id
1 'polypeptide(L)'
;MGQQAHIRSIRETLQQFLQQRNADLNKRTRKNYEEVLELVEEYFDELHVRAIDLRTTPEGPLGSGVITIGKMLEHLDDFEDAYLIGRIGAERDFVRVAAFVVRDLTRWVRGRRLTRSSGSVAVSA
;
A
#
# COMPACT_ATOMS: atom_id res chain seq x y z
N MET A 1 9.12 -7.07 -27.23
CA MET A 1 7.76 -6.88 -26.69
C MET A 1 7.81 -7.17 -25.19
N GLY A 2 7.80 -6.14 -24.33
CA GLY A 2 7.95 -6.34 -22.89
C GLY A 2 7.61 -5.06 -22.13
N GLN A 3 6.31 -4.74 -22.04
CA GLN A 3 5.85 -3.47 -21.47
C GLN A 3 4.52 -3.65 -20.70
N GLN A 4 4.43 -4.65 -19.81
CA GLN A 4 3.23 -4.87 -18.97
C GLN A 4 3.51 -4.98 -17.45
N ALA A 5 4.75 -4.90 -16.97
CA ALA A 5 5.09 -5.25 -15.57
C ALA A 5 5.13 -4.06 -14.56
N HIS A 6 4.32 -3.01 -14.76
CA HIS A 6 4.39 -1.81 -13.93
C HIS A 6 3.09 -1.47 -13.19
N ILE A 7 1.94 -1.97 -13.64
CA ILE A 7 0.65 -1.77 -12.97
C ILE A 7 0.32 -3.03 -12.17
N ARG A 8 -0.11 -2.86 -10.92
CA ARG A 8 -0.53 -3.95 -10.04
C ARG A 8 -1.82 -3.57 -9.33
N SER A 9 -2.71 -4.53 -9.09
CA SER A 9 -3.91 -4.25 -8.30
C SER A 9 -3.60 -3.89 -6.84
N ILE A 10 -4.51 -3.17 -6.20
CA ILE A 10 -4.44 -2.90 -4.76
C ILE A 10 -4.40 -4.22 -3.99
N ARG A 11 -5.35 -5.13 -4.26
CA ARG A 11 -5.43 -6.46 -3.64
C ARG A 11 -4.11 -7.25 -3.73
N GLU A 12 -3.52 -7.36 -4.92
CA GLU A 12 -2.24 -8.08 -5.08
C GLU A 12 -1.11 -7.42 -4.28
N THR A 13 -1.13 -6.09 -4.17
CA THR A 13 -0.12 -5.35 -3.40
C THR A 13 -0.25 -5.64 -1.91
N LEU A 14 -1.46 -5.63 -1.38
CA LEU A 14 -1.74 -5.93 0.03
C LEU A 14 -1.44 -7.41 0.36
N GLN A 15 -1.82 -8.34 -0.53
CA GLN A 15 -1.50 -9.77 -0.38
C GLN A 15 0.00 -10.04 -0.37
N GLN A 16 0.78 -9.39 -1.25
CA GLN A 16 2.24 -9.53 -1.22
C GLN A 16 2.86 -8.98 0.07
N PHE A 17 2.34 -7.87 0.58
CA PHE A 17 2.78 -7.33 1.86
C PHE A 17 2.51 -8.33 2.99
N LEU A 18 1.28 -8.86 3.06
CA LEU A 18 0.90 -9.87 4.06
C LEU A 18 1.78 -11.11 3.97
N GLN A 19 2.01 -11.65 2.76
CA GLN A 19 2.87 -12.82 2.55
C GLN A 19 4.29 -12.60 3.04
N GLN A 20 4.87 -11.42 2.77
CA GLN A 20 6.22 -11.10 3.23
C GLN A 20 6.31 -10.95 4.75
N ARG A 21 5.26 -10.43 5.39
CA ARG A 21 5.21 -10.33 6.86
C ARG A 21 4.86 -11.64 7.54
N ASN A 22 4.09 -12.52 6.89
CA ASN A 22 3.57 -13.75 7.48
C ASN A 22 4.67 -14.69 8.01
N ALA A 23 5.89 -14.64 7.48
CA ALA A 23 7.03 -15.40 8.00
C ALA A 23 7.39 -15.04 9.46
N ASP A 24 7.08 -13.81 9.88
CA ASP A 24 7.51 -13.24 11.16
C ASP A 24 6.36 -13.02 12.16
N LEU A 25 5.10 -13.31 11.77
CA LEU A 25 3.91 -13.00 12.56
C LEU A 25 3.33 -14.23 13.26
N ASN A 26 2.93 -14.05 14.53
CA ASN A 26 2.10 -15.04 15.22
C ASN A 26 0.64 -14.99 14.72
N LYS A 27 -0.14 -16.04 15.02
CA LYS A 27 -1.53 -16.20 14.55
C LYS A 27 -2.45 -15.02 14.91
N ARG A 28 -2.31 -14.45 16.12
CA ARG A 28 -3.16 -13.33 16.56
C ARG A 28 -2.80 -12.05 15.81
N THR A 29 -1.52 -11.73 15.71
CA THR A 29 -1.05 -10.55 14.98
C THR A 29 -1.38 -10.66 13.50
N ARG A 30 -1.28 -11.84 12.91
CA ARG A 30 -1.67 -12.08 11.52
C ARG A 30 -3.15 -11.74 11.27
N LYS A 31 -4.06 -12.19 12.15
CA LYS A 31 -5.49 -11.87 12.01
C LYS A 31 -5.73 -10.35 12.02
N ASN A 32 -5.04 -9.63 12.89
CA ASN A 32 -5.11 -8.18 12.93
C ASN A 32 -4.60 -7.53 11.62
N TYR A 33 -3.53 -8.07 11.03
CA TYR A 33 -3.04 -7.62 9.73
C TYR A 33 -4.08 -7.87 8.63
N GLU A 34 -4.66 -9.06 8.57
CA GLU A 34 -5.71 -9.41 7.60
C GLU A 34 -6.89 -8.44 7.67
N GLU A 35 -7.43 -8.22 8.88
CA GLU A 35 -8.58 -7.34 9.12
C GLU A 35 -8.29 -5.88 8.75
N VAL A 36 -7.10 -5.36 9.06
CA VAL A 36 -6.73 -3.99 8.68
C VAL A 36 -6.52 -3.87 7.16
N LEU A 37 -5.94 -4.88 6.52
CA LEU A 37 -5.72 -4.84 5.07
C LEU A 37 -7.04 -4.95 4.29
N GLU A 38 -8.04 -5.66 4.82
CA GLU A 38 -9.40 -5.65 4.26
C GLU A 38 -9.99 -4.23 4.30
N LEU A 39 -9.87 -3.52 5.43
CA LEU A 39 -10.35 -2.13 5.55
C LEU A 39 -9.61 -1.17 4.60
N VAL A 40 -8.31 -1.38 4.39
CA VAL A 40 -7.53 -0.60 3.41
C VAL A 40 -8.02 -0.89 1.99
N GLU A 41 -8.32 -2.15 1.66
CA GLU A 41 -8.89 -2.51 0.36
C GLU A 41 -10.26 -1.86 0.15
N GLU A 42 -11.15 -1.94 1.13
CA GLU A 42 -12.46 -1.28 1.11
C GLU A 42 -12.34 0.23 0.88
N TYR A 43 -11.40 0.90 1.56
CA TYR A 43 -11.15 2.32 1.40
C TYR A 43 -10.74 2.67 -0.05
N PHE A 44 -9.85 1.89 -0.66
CA PHE A 44 -9.47 2.11 -2.06
C PHE A 44 -10.64 1.81 -3.04
N ASP A 45 -11.47 0.83 -2.74
CA ASP A 45 -12.68 0.53 -3.52
C ASP A 45 -13.69 1.69 -3.46
N GLU A 46 -13.89 2.32 -2.30
CA GLU A 46 -14.70 3.53 -2.12
C GLU A 46 -14.16 4.72 -2.93
N LEU A 47 -12.85 4.83 -3.07
CA LEU A 47 -12.18 5.83 -3.92
C LEU A 47 -12.19 5.45 -5.41
N HIS A 48 -12.77 4.30 -5.77
CA HIS A 48 -12.74 3.72 -7.11
C HIS A 48 -11.31 3.48 -7.65
N VAL A 49 -10.34 3.27 -6.76
CA VAL A 49 -8.95 2.97 -7.09
C VAL A 49 -8.75 1.46 -7.07
N ARG A 50 -8.35 0.90 -8.22
CA ARG A 50 -8.19 -0.55 -8.41
C ARG A 50 -6.74 -0.97 -8.53
N ALA A 51 -5.87 -0.07 -8.97
CA ALA A 51 -4.48 -0.41 -9.25
C ALA A 51 -3.51 0.74 -8.97
N ILE A 52 -2.26 0.34 -8.77
CA ILE A 52 -1.12 1.21 -8.55
C ILE A 52 -0.18 1.07 -9.74
N ASP A 53 0.18 2.19 -10.35
CA ASP A 53 1.34 2.29 -11.21
C ASP A 53 2.60 2.46 -10.34
N LEU A 54 3.49 1.48 -10.45
CA LEU A 54 4.76 1.41 -9.74
C LEU A 54 5.85 2.25 -10.43
N ARG A 55 5.56 2.97 -11.52
CA ARG A 55 6.44 3.97 -12.10
C ARG A 55 6.49 5.22 -11.22
N THR A 56 7.69 5.78 -11.10
CA THR A 56 7.97 7.01 -10.33
C THR A 56 7.61 8.28 -11.08
N THR A 57 7.43 8.21 -12.40
CA THR A 57 7.05 9.32 -13.27
C THR A 57 5.58 9.21 -13.69
N PRO A 58 4.80 10.30 -13.61
CA PRO A 58 3.44 10.34 -14.17
C PRO A 58 3.52 10.35 -15.70
N GLU A 59 3.35 9.20 -16.32
CA GLU A 59 3.24 9.10 -17.79
C GLU A 59 1.77 9.11 -18.20
N GLY A 60 1.28 10.30 -18.54
CA GLY A 60 -0.03 10.52 -19.15
C GLY A 60 -1.24 10.14 -18.25
N PRO A 61 -2.47 10.29 -18.77
CA PRO A 61 -3.66 9.83 -18.07
C PRO A 61 -3.64 8.29 -17.99
N LEU A 62 -3.22 7.78 -16.84
CA LEU A 62 -3.50 6.41 -16.41
C LEU A 62 -5.01 6.36 -16.17
N GLY A 63 -5.74 5.46 -16.83
CA GLY A 63 -7.21 5.47 -16.87
C GLY A 63 -7.91 5.50 -15.50
N SER A 64 -9.24 5.60 -15.51
CA SER A 64 -10.06 5.64 -14.29
C SER A 64 -9.70 4.50 -13.31
N GLY A 65 -9.28 4.86 -12.10
CA GLY A 65 -8.98 3.92 -11.02
C GLY A 65 -7.53 3.41 -10.96
N VAL A 66 -6.58 4.06 -11.63
CA VAL A 66 -5.14 3.78 -11.47
C VAL A 66 -4.44 4.99 -10.84
N ILE A 67 -3.71 4.78 -9.74
CA ILE A 67 -2.96 5.83 -9.05
C ILE A 67 -1.46 5.53 -9.06
N THR A 68 -0.63 6.55 -8.86
CA THR A 68 0.81 6.33 -8.69
C THR A 68 1.13 5.80 -7.30
N ILE A 69 2.30 5.18 -7.13
CA ILE A 69 2.80 4.77 -5.81
C ILE A 69 2.88 5.94 -4.81
N GLY A 70 3.15 7.16 -5.29
CA GLY A 70 3.14 8.37 -4.44
C GLY A 70 1.74 8.68 -3.91
N LYS A 71 0.73 8.63 -4.79
CA LYS A 71 -0.67 8.83 -4.40
C LYS A 71 -1.19 7.73 -3.48
N MET A 72 -0.72 6.49 -3.64
CA MET A 72 -1.05 5.43 -2.68
C MET A 72 -0.58 5.77 -1.27
N LEU A 73 0.64 6.32 -1.13
CA LEU A 73 1.18 6.71 0.17
C LEU A 73 0.37 7.84 0.80
N GLU A 74 -0.04 8.84 0.01
CA GLU A 74 -0.92 9.93 0.49
C GLU A 74 -2.26 9.37 0.99
N HIS A 75 -2.88 8.46 0.24
CA HIS A 75 -4.15 7.83 0.65
C HIS A 75 -4.01 6.93 1.89
N LEU A 76 -2.88 6.26 2.08
CA LEU A 76 -2.63 5.49 3.31
C LEU A 76 -2.48 6.40 4.54
N ASP A 77 -1.88 7.57 4.37
CA ASP A 77 -1.80 8.57 5.44
C ASP A 77 -3.22 9.14 5.75
N ASP A 78 -4.04 9.44 4.73
CA ASP A 78 -5.44 9.87 4.89
C ASP A 78 -6.31 8.79 5.57
N PHE A 79 -6.08 7.52 5.25
CA PHE A 79 -6.76 6.39 5.89
C PHE A 79 -6.47 6.32 7.39
N GLU A 80 -5.20 6.53 7.79
CA GLU A 80 -4.78 6.54 9.20
C GLU A 80 -5.49 7.66 9.98
N ASP A 81 -5.54 8.87 9.42
CA ASP A 81 -5.97 10.07 10.13
C ASP A 81 -7.49 10.27 10.14
N ALA A 82 -8.20 9.94 9.06
CA ALA A 82 -9.62 10.29 8.90
C ALA A 82 -10.54 9.07 8.85
N TYR A 83 -10.20 8.05 8.04
CA TYR A 83 -11.10 6.94 7.77
C TYR A 83 -11.25 5.99 8.97
N LEU A 84 -10.13 5.61 9.60
CA LEU A 84 -10.15 4.72 10.77
C LEU A 84 -10.97 5.29 11.93
N ILE A 85 -10.83 6.59 12.20
CA ILE A 85 -11.55 7.27 13.29
C ILE A 85 -13.05 7.29 13.01
N GLY A 86 -13.45 7.56 11.76
CA GLY A 86 -14.86 7.64 11.38
C GLY A 86 -15.57 6.28 11.32
N ARG A 87 -14.87 5.21 10.89
CA ARG A 87 -15.49 3.91 10.60
C ARG A 87 -15.53 2.96 11.79
N ILE A 88 -14.47 2.91 12.57
CA ILE A 88 -14.27 1.93 13.66
C ILE A 88 -14.77 2.48 15.00
N GLY A 89 -15.03 3.79 15.06
CA GLY A 89 -15.30 4.48 16.31
C GLY A 89 -14.06 4.54 17.20
N ALA A 90 -14.20 5.19 18.36
CA ALA A 90 -13.09 5.50 19.26
C ALA A 90 -12.53 4.27 20.02
N GLU A 91 -12.63 3.05 19.48
CA GLU A 91 -12.03 1.85 20.08
C GLU A 91 -10.51 1.91 19.93
N ARG A 92 -9.87 2.59 20.90
CA ARG A 92 -8.47 3.04 20.84
C ARG A 92 -7.48 1.91 20.55
N ASP A 93 -7.78 0.69 20.95
CA ASP A 93 -6.88 -0.44 20.78
C ASP A 93 -6.85 -0.94 19.33
N PHE A 94 -8.00 -1.02 18.65
CA PHE A 94 -8.01 -1.38 17.23
C PHE A 94 -7.40 -0.28 16.37
N VAL A 95 -7.69 1.00 16.66
CA VAL A 95 -7.09 2.14 15.95
C VAL A 95 -5.56 2.11 16.03
N ARG A 96 -5.00 1.78 17.20
CA ARG A 96 -3.53 1.64 17.36
C ARG A 96 -2.96 0.50 16.53
N VAL A 97 -3.65 -0.63 16.49
CA VAL A 97 -3.25 -1.79 15.67
C VAL A 97 -3.31 -1.41 14.18
N ALA A 98 -4.39 -0.78 13.74
CA ALA A 98 -4.56 -0.33 12.37
C ALA A 98 -3.47 0.67 11.95
N ALA A 99 -3.22 1.70 12.76
CA ALA A 99 -2.13 2.65 12.52
C ALA A 99 -0.76 1.96 12.42
N PHE A 100 -0.49 0.96 13.26
CA PHE A 100 0.76 0.19 13.18
C PHE A 100 0.89 -0.56 11.85
N VAL A 101 -0.17 -1.29 11.43
CA VAL A 101 -0.18 -2.06 10.18
C VAL A 101 -0.03 -1.15 8.96
N VAL A 102 -0.74 -0.02 8.94
CA VAL A 102 -0.68 0.98 7.85
C VAL A 102 0.72 1.57 7.74
N ARG A 103 1.35 1.96 8.86
CA ARG A 103 2.74 2.46 8.86
C ARG A 103 3.73 1.41 8.36
N ASP A 104 3.52 0.14 8.72
CA ASP A 104 4.37 -0.96 8.26
C ASP A 104 4.22 -1.20 6.75
N LEU A 105 2.99 -1.13 6.23
CA LEU A 105 2.69 -1.14 4.80
C LEU A 105 3.36 0.05 4.09
N THR A 106 3.19 1.28 4.59
CA THR A 106 3.80 2.50 4.05
C THR A 106 5.32 2.39 3.97
N ARG A 107 5.98 1.87 5.01
CA ARG A 107 7.43 1.62 5.00
C ARG A 107 7.83 0.60 3.94
N TRP A 108 7.08 -0.49 3.82
CA TRP A 108 7.35 -1.53 2.83
C TRP A 108 7.20 -1.01 1.39
N VAL A 109 6.14 -0.23 1.12
CA VAL A 109 5.92 0.41 -0.19
C VAL A 109 7.06 1.39 -0.50
N ARG A 110 7.47 2.23 0.46
CA ARG A 110 8.61 3.16 0.32
C ARG A 110 9.92 2.43 0.07
N GLY A 111 10.17 1.32 0.78
CA GLY A 111 11.36 0.48 0.57
C GLY A 111 11.45 -0.02 -0.88
N ARG A 112 10.34 -0.50 -1.45
CA ARG A 112 10.27 -0.93 -2.86
C ARG A 112 10.53 0.21 -3.85
N ARG A 113 10.09 1.44 -3.55
CA ARG A 113 10.39 2.64 -4.35
C ARG A 113 11.90 2.93 -4.39
N LEU A 114 12.58 2.79 -3.25
CA LEU A 114 14.03 3.00 -3.16
C LEU A 114 14.81 1.93 -3.92
N THR A 115 14.46 0.65 -3.77
CA THR A 115 15.17 -0.45 -4.46
C THR A 115 15.04 -0.34 -5.98
N ARG A 116 13.91 0.16 -6.51
CA ARG A 116 13.71 0.37 -7.95
C ARG A 116 14.37 1.64 -8.47
N SER A 117 14.53 2.67 -7.62
CA SER A 117 15.20 3.94 -7.98
C SER A 117 16.73 3.82 -7.98
N SER A 118 17.31 2.89 -7.22
CA SER A 118 18.76 2.61 -7.22
C SER A 118 19.26 1.85 -8.45
N GLY A 119 18.41 1.60 -9.46
CA GLY A 119 18.78 0.96 -10.73
C GLY A 119 19.46 1.87 -11.75
N SER A 120 19.78 3.12 -11.42
CA SER A 120 20.51 4.02 -12.31
C SER A 120 21.49 4.91 -11.56
N VAL A 121 22.70 4.40 -11.37
CA VAL A 121 23.91 5.22 -11.50
C VAL A 121 24.94 4.36 -12.20
N ALA A 122 25.12 4.62 -13.50
CA ALA A 122 26.32 4.23 -14.20
C ALA A 122 27.50 4.86 -13.46
N VAL A 123 28.35 4.02 -12.86
CA VAL A 123 29.75 4.41 -12.66
C VAL A 123 30.47 3.86 -13.86
N SER A 124 30.51 4.66 -14.92
CA SER A 124 31.56 4.55 -15.92
C SER A 124 32.87 4.91 -15.21
N ALA A 125 33.76 3.93 -15.09
CA ALA A 125 35.18 4.13 -14.85
C ALA A 125 35.93 3.66 -16.09
#